data_AF-A0AAJ1CHU8-F1
#
_entry.id   AF-A0AAJ1CHU8-F1
#
_cell.length_a   1.000
_cell.length_b   1.000
_cell.length_c   1.000
_cell.angle_alpha   90.00
_cell.angle_beta   90.00
_cell.angle_gamma   90.00
#
_symmetry.space_group_name_H-M   'P 1'
#
loop_
_entity.id
_entity.type
_entity.pdbx_description
1 polymer ?
#
loop_
_entity_poly.entity_id
_entity_poly.type
_entity_poly.pdbx_seq_one_letter_code
_entity_poly.pdbx_strand_id
1 'polypeptide(L)'
;MKTGIEMIAERESKIFTANGMSREELRLNYNAACNAYLAAFCEKHGYDYEPAAWTGNDPGGIAEVGDLFVSMADILTDIDRDAPEEEYVKYYDYCLRVGSIANGELQTPNYDSWLRGCPRMDEEQIARLEELQRDVRCAEMNLKVEIDRINNLKQE
;
A
#
# COMPACT_ATOMS: atom_id res chain seq x y z
N MET A 1 21.85 -13.89 -45.36
CA MET A 1 20.74 -13.73 -44.39
C MET A 1 21.06 -14.60 -43.21
N LYS A 2 21.05 -14.06 -41.99
CA LYS A 2 21.26 -14.86 -40.79
C LYS A 2 20.08 -15.82 -40.62
N THR A 3 20.36 -17.05 -40.21
CA THR A 3 19.31 -18.03 -39.91
C THR A 3 18.58 -17.64 -38.62
N GLY A 4 17.36 -18.16 -38.42
CA GLY A 4 16.60 -17.90 -37.19
C GLY A 4 17.36 -18.34 -35.91
N ILE A 5 18.20 -19.38 -36.01
CA ILE A 5 19.03 -19.88 -34.91
C ILE A 5 20.20 -18.93 -34.62
N GLU A 6 20.85 -18.39 -35.65
CA GLU A 6 21.91 -17.38 -35.50
C GLU A 6 21.39 -16.09 -34.87
N MET A 7 20.15 -15.69 -35.20
CA MET A 7 19.52 -14.52 -34.59
C MET A 7 19.13 -14.72 -33.12
N ILE A 8 18.74 -15.94 -32.73
CA ILE A 8 18.43 -16.28 -31.32
C ILE A 8 19.73 -16.30 -30.51
N ALA A 9 20.78 -16.97 -31.02
CA ALA A 9 22.08 -17.04 -30.36
C ALA A 9 22.72 -15.64 -30.20
N GLU A 10 22.58 -14.74 -31.17
CA GLU A 10 23.10 -13.37 -31.09
C GLU A 10 22.27 -12.46 -30.16
N ARG A 11 20.99 -12.78 -29.96
CA ARG A 11 20.13 -12.13 -28.95
C ARG A 11 20.48 -12.60 -27.54
N GLU A 12 20.75 -13.89 -27.38
CA GLU A 12 21.21 -14.50 -26.13
C GLU A 12 22.67 -14.11 -25.80
N SER A 13 23.51 -13.82 -26.80
CA SER A 13 24.90 -13.41 -26.59
C SER A 13 25.09 -11.94 -26.22
N LYS A 14 24.05 -11.09 -26.39
CA LYS A 14 24.09 -9.70 -25.95
C LYS A 14 23.71 -9.63 -24.48
N ILE A 15 24.71 -9.76 -23.62
CA ILE A 15 24.60 -9.44 -22.20
C ILE A 15 24.07 -8.01 -22.11
N PHE A 16 22.86 -7.86 -21.56
CA PHE A 16 22.31 -6.54 -21.28
C PHE A 16 23.21 -5.87 -20.26
N THR A 17 23.83 -4.78 -20.66
CA THR A 17 24.62 -3.93 -19.78
C THR A 17 24.04 -2.52 -19.84
N ALA A 18 23.77 -1.94 -18.68
CA ALA A 18 23.38 -0.55 -18.54
C ALA A 18 24.34 0.11 -17.55
N ASN A 19 24.95 1.22 -17.97
CA ASN A 19 26.01 1.91 -17.20
C ASN A 19 27.14 0.98 -16.72
N GLY A 20 27.48 -0.05 -17.51
CA GLY A 20 28.53 -1.03 -17.17
C GLY A 20 28.10 -2.14 -16.20
N MET A 21 26.85 -2.17 -15.74
CA MET A 21 26.30 -3.24 -14.90
C MET A 21 25.43 -4.20 -15.70
N SER A 22 25.52 -5.49 -15.36
CA SER A 22 24.55 -6.51 -15.75
C SER A 22 23.18 -6.26 -15.13
N ARG A 23 22.15 -6.93 -15.66
CA ARG A 23 20.80 -6.91 -15.09
C ARG A 23 20.79 -7.45 -13.66
N GLU A 24 21.54 -8.50 -13.41
CA GLU A 24 21.65 -9.16 -12.12
C GLU A 24 22.28 -8.22 -11.08
N GLU A 25 23.36 -7.52 -11.43
CA GLU A 25 23.98 -6.50 -10.57
C GLU A 25 23.02 -5.34 -10.27
N LEU A 26 22.26 -4.87 -11.27
CA LEU A 26 21.25 -3.84 -11.06
C LEU A 26 20.17 -4.29 -10.06
N ARG A 27 19.66 -5.52 -10.18
CA ARG A 27 18.64 -6.05 -9.27
C ARG A 27 19.19 -6.26 -7.86
N LEU A 28 20.42 -6.75 -7.72
CA LEU A 28 21.08 -6.91 -6.43
C LEU A 28 21.29 -5.56 -5.72
N ASN A 29 21.78 -4.56 -6.44
CA ASN A 29 21.98 -3.21 -5.90
C ASN A 29 20.65 -2.57 -5.48
N TYR A 30 19.61 -2.70 -6.30
CA TYR A 30 18.26 -2.23 -5.97
C TYR A 30 17.72 -2.90 -4.70
N ASN A 31 17.77 -4.24 -4.63
CA ASN A 31 17.28 -4.97 -3.47
C ASN A 31 18.05 -4.61 -2.19
N ALA A 32 19.37 -4.44 -2.29
CA ALA A 32 20.21 -4.03 -1.17
C ALA A 32 19.82 -2.64 -0.66
N ALA A 33 19.54 -1.69 -1.56
CA ALA A 33 19.08 -0.36 -1.20
C ALA A 33 17.70 -0.40 -0.52
N CYS A 34 16.73 -1.13 -1.10
CA CYS A 34 15.40 -1.29 -0.50
C CYS A 34 15.46 -1.86 0.92
N ASN A 35 16.27 -2.91 1.12
CA ASN A 35 16.45 -3.53 2.44
C ASN A 35 17.12 -2.57 3.44
N ALA A 36 18.09 -1.76 3.02
CA ALA A 36 18.72 -0.78 3.88
C ALA A 36 17.73 0.31 4.33
N TYR A 37 16.88 0.80 3.43
CA TYR A 37 15.82 1.76 3.78
C TYR A 37 14.77 1.15 4.72
N LEU A 38 14.34 -0.08 4.47
CA LEU A 38 13.42 -0.78 5.37
C LEU A 38 14.03 -0.97 6.76
N ALA A 39 15.30 -1.38 6.84
CA ALA A 39 16.00 -1.51 8.12
C ALA A 39 16.08 -0.17 8.87
N ALA A 40 16.40 0.93 8.18
CA ALA A 40 16.42 2.27 8.77
C ALA A 40 15.03 2.71 9.28
N PHE A 41 13.98 2.39 8.53
CA PHE A 41 12.60 2.64 8.96
C PHE A 41 12.23 1.82 10.20
N CYS A 42 12.53 0.53 10.21
CA CYS A 42 12.34 -0.32 11.37
C CYS A 42 13.09 0.21 12.60
N GLU A 43 14.37 0.55 12.46
CA GLU A 43 15.19 1.11 13.55
C GLU A 43 14.59 2.42 14.10
N LYS A 44 14.19 3.33 13.22
CA LYS A 44 13.61 4.62 13.59
C LYS A 44 12.32 4.49 14.39
N HIS A 45 11.44 3.57 14.00
CA HIS A 45 10.11 3.39 14.59
C HIS A 45 10.05 2.28 15.65
N GLY A 46 11.20 1.69 16.01
CA GLY A 46 11.30 0.64 17.02
C GLY A 46 10.70 -0.71 16.61
N TYR A 47 10.63 -1.01 15.31
CA TYR A 47 10.21 -2.31 14.80
C TYR A 47 11.38 -3.26 14.63
N ASP A 48 11.11 -4.56 14.75
CA ASP A 48 12.07 -5.59 14.40
C ASP A 48 12.22 -5.66 12.87
N TYR A 49 13.45 -5.53 12.36
CA TYR A 49 13.73 -5.68 10.94
C TYR A 49 13.82 -7.15 10.56
N GLU A 50 12.96 -7.57 9.63
CA GLU A 50 13.02 -8.90 9.01
C GLU A 50 13.19 -8.80 7.50
N PRO A 51 14.21 -9.45 6.89
CA PRO A 51 14.37 -9.45 5.43
C PRO A 51 13.19 -10.07 4.66
N ALA A 52 12.39 -10.90 5.33
CA ALA A 52 11.19 -11.54 4.79
C ALA A 52 9.93 -10.66 4.90
N ALA A 53 10.04 -9.45 5.46
CA ALA A 53 8.93 -8.51 5.60
C ALA A 53 8.31 -8.07 4.26
N TRP A 54 9.03 -8.20 3.14
CA TRP A 54 8.50 -7.84 1.83
C TRP A 54 7.40 -8.79 1.38
N THR A 55 6.19 -8.27 1.24
CA THR A 55 5.03 -9.01 0.74
C THR A 55 5.34 -9.59 -0.65
N GLY A 56 5.08 -10.89 -0.81
CA GLY A 56 5.38 -11.60 -2.06
C GLY A 56 6.87 -11.76 -2.39
N ASN A 57 7.80 -11.53 -1.44
CA ASN A 57 9.25 -11.49 -1.69
C ASN A 57 9.67 -10.46 -2.76
N ASP A 58 9.01 -9.30 -2.79
CA ASP A 58 9.35 -8.22 -3.74
C ASP A 58 9.92 -6.99 -3.03
N PRO A 59 11.26 -6.93 -2.82
CA PRO A 59 11.92 -5.76 -2.27
C PRO A 59 11.57 -4.47 -3.02
N GLY A 60 11.19 -3.44 -2.27
CA GLY A 60 10.74 -2.17 -2.81
C GLY A 60 9.26 -2.11 -3.22
N GLY A 61 8.49 -3.17 -2.94
CA GLY A 61 7.03 -3.16 -2.99
C GLY A 61 6.42 -2.66 -1.67
N ILE A 62 5.67 -3.55 -1.01
CA ILE A 62 5.04 -3.31 0.30
C ILE A 62 5.71 -4.22 1.33
N ALA A 63 6.13 -3.65 2.46
CA ALA A 63 6.64 -4.38 3.60
C ALA A 63 5.58 -4.49 4.70
N GLU A 64 5.53 -5.62 5.38
CA GLU A 64 4.77 -5.83 6.60
C GLU A 64 5.71 -5.63 7.80
N VAL A 65 5.45 -4.61 8.62
CA VAL A 65 6.25 -4.29 9.81
C VAL A 65 5.31 -4.04 11.00
N GLY A 66 5.47 -4.83 12.06
CA GLY A 66 4.47 -4.88 13.13
C GLY A 66 3.08 -5.20 12.56
N ASP A 67 2.09 -4.34 12.82
CA ASP A 67 0.73 -4.44 12.28
C ASP A 67 0.49 -3.56 11.03
N LEU A 68 1.56 -3.02 10.43
CA LEU A 68 1.48 -2.04 9.34
C LEU A 68 1.89 -2.63 7.99
N PHE A 69 1.18 -2.26 6.94
CA PHE A 69 1.60 -2.47 5.55
C PHE A 69 2.15 -1.17 4.97
N VAL A 70 3.47 -1.10 4.82
CA VAL A 70 4.21 0.12 4.50
C VAL A 70 4.76 0.03 3.08
N SER A 71 4.43 1.00 2.22
CA SER A 71 4.96 1.05 0.86
C SER A 71 6.40 1.57 0.85
N MET A 72 7.21 1.15 -0.13
CA MET A 72 8.55 1.71 -0.33
C MET A 72 8.53 3.23 -0.52
N ALA A 73 7.50 3.77 -1.16
CA ALA A 73 7.35 5.22 -1.35
C ALA A 73 7.19 5.96 0.00
N ASP A 74 6.43 5.38 0.93
CA ASP A 74 6.26 5.94 2.26
C ASP A 74 7.55 5.81 3.08
N ILE A 75 8.25 4.66 2.99
CA ILE A 75 9.57 4.45 3.64
C ILE A 75 10.56 5.53 3.18
N LEU A 76 10.69 5.74 1.87
CA LEU A 76 11.57 6.78 1.32
C LEU A 76 11.17 8.17 1.84
N THR A 77 9.87 8.48 1.81
CA THR A 77 9.37 9.77 2.29
C THR A 77 9.70 9.98 3.77
N ASP A 78 9.54 8.95 4.60
CA ASP A 78 9.77 9.01 6.04
C ASP A 78 11.26 9.22 6.38
N ILE A 79 12.13 8.46 5.72
CA ILE A 79 13.58 8.50 5.95
C ILE A 79 14.23 9.72 5.32
N ASP A 80 13.97 10.02 4.05
CA ASP A 80 14.66 11.10 3.32
C ASP A 80 14.26 12.49 3.84
N ARG A 81 13.08 12.61 4.45
CA ARG A 81 12.61 13.87 5.04
C ARG A 81 12.89 14.00 6.52
N ASP A 82 13.45 12.97 7.14
CA ASP A 82 13.58 12.89 8.60
C ASP A 82 12.23 13.21 9.29
N ALA A 83 11.16 12.55 8.84
CA ALA A 83 9.82 12.80 9.34
C ALA A 83 9.74 12.51 10.85
N PRO A 84 8.90 13.21 11.64
CA PRO A 84 8.75 12.88 13.06
C PRO A 84 8.24 11.44 13.23
N GLU A 85 8.79 10.72 14.22
CA GLU A 85 8.52 9.30 14.47
C GLU A 85 7.01 9.01 14.58
N GLU A 86 6.26 9.87 15.27
CA GLU A 86 4.84 9.68 15.49
C GLU A 86 3.93 9.99 14.28
N GLU A 87 4.45 10.63 13.22
CA GLU A 87 3.60 11.10 12.12
C GLU A 87 3.15 9.96 11.20
N TYR A 88 3.97 8.93 11.02
CA TYR A 88 3.61 7.82 10.13
C TYR A 88 2.38 7.06 10.65
N VAL A 89 2.33 6.77 11.95
CA VAL A 89 1.20 6.09 12.59
C VAL A 89 -0.08 6.94 12.51
N LYS A 90 0.00 8.26 12.77
CA LYS A 90 -1.15 9.16 12.63
C LYS A 90 -1.70 9.18 11.20
N TYR A 91 -0.79 9.23 10.22
CA TYR A 91 -1.14 9.15 8.79
C TYR A 91 -1.82 7.82 8.47
N TYR A 92 -1.24 6.71 8.92
CA TYR A 92 -1.74 5.37 8.68
C TYR A 92 -3.14 5.17 9.26
N ASP A 93 -3.34 5.55 10.52
CA ASP A 93 -4.63 5.48 11.22
C ASP A 93 -5.71 6.32 10.52
N TYR A 94 -5.36 7.53 10.09
CA TYR A 94 -6.25 8.38 9.33
C TYR A 94 -6.67 7.72 8.01
N CYS A 95 -5.70 7.21 7.24
CA CYS A 95 -5.96 6.55 5.96
C CYS A 95 -6.81 5.29 6.13
N LEU A 96 -6.56 4.50 7.18
CA LEU A 96 -7.34 3.31 7.48
C LEU A 96 -8.79 3.65 7.84
N ARG A 97 -8.99 4.63 8.74
CA ARG A 97 -10.34 5.08 9.14
C ARG A 97 -11.10 5.63 7.95
N VAL A 98 -10.53 6.60 7.23
CA VAL A 98 -11.18 7.23 6.07
C VAL A 98 -11.41 6.24 4.93
N GLY A 99 -10.43 5.40 4.61
CA GLY A 99 -10.56 4.39 3.56
C GLY A 99 -11.60 3.31 3.88
N SER A 100 -11.95 3.10 5.14
CA SER A 100 -13.01 2.15 5.53
C SER A 100 -14.43 2.68 5.32
N ILE A 101 -14.57 4.01 5.20
CA ILE A 101 -15.85 4.70 5.01
C ILE A 101 -16.24 4.62 3.54
N ALA A 102 -17.55 4.57 3.27
CA ALA A 102 -18.13 4.55 1.92
C ALA A 102 -17.47 3.49 1.00
N ASN A 103 -17.13 2.33 1.57
CA ASN A 103 -16.52 1.21 0.85
C ASN A 103 -15.23 1.57 0.08
N GLY A 104 -14.44 2.52 0.59
CA GLY A 104 -13.17 2.92 0.00
C GLY A 104 -13.27 3.92 -1.15
N GLU A 105 -14.43 4.54 -1.36
CA GLU A 105 -14.59 5.60 -2.37
C GLU A 105 -13.86 6.90 -2.00
N LEU A 106 -13.60 7.11 -0.70
CA LEU A 106 -12.89 8.29 -0.22
C LEU A 106 -11.41 8.22 -0.59
N GLN A 107 -10.92 9.29 -1.23
CA GLN A 107 -9.51 9.44 -1.53
C GLN A 107 -8.74 9.79 -0.26
N THR A 108 -7.67 9.04 0.02
CA THR A 108 -6.73 9.35 1.09
C THR A 108 -5.50 10.07 0.53
N PRO A 109 -4.85 10.94 1.31
CA PRO A 109 -3.60 11.56 0.89
C PRO A 109 -2.49 10.51 0.79
N ASN A 110 -1.44 10.80 0.02
CA ASN A 110 -0.15 10.12 0.20
C ASN A 110 0.62 10.75 1.37
N TYR A 111 1.59 10.01 1.93
CA TYR A 111 2.32 10.45 3.12
C TYR A 111 3.12 11.74 2.92
N ASP A 112 3.66 11.97 1.72
CA ASP A 112 4.36 13.20 1.38
C ASP A 112 3.48 14.45 1.55
N SER A 113 2.23 14.34 1.07
CA SER A 113 1.23 15.41 1.15
C SER A 113 0.73 15.59 2.58
N TRP A 114 0.62 14.49 3.34
CA TRP A 114 0.30 14.52 4.77
C TRP A 114 1.30 15.39 5.54
N LEU A 115 2.60 15.12 5.37
CA LEU A 115 3.67 15.87 6.05
C LEU A 115 3.71 17.35 5.65
N ARG A 116 3.22 17.69 4.45
CA ARG A 116 3.09 19.09 3.97
C ARG A 116 1.84 19.79 4.48
N GLY A 117 1.00 19.12 5.26
CA GLY A 117 -0.22 19.69 5.84
C GLY A 117 -1.35 19.84 4.82
N CYS A 118 -1.54 18.86 3.94
CA CYS A 118 -2.69 18.87 3.02
C CYS A 118 -4.03 19.00 3.78
N PRO A 119 -5.06 19.60 3.16
CA PRO A 119 -6.41 19.61 3.72
C PRO A 119 -6.86 18.18 4.03
N ARG A 120 -7.45 18.01 5.21
CA ARG A 120 -7.93 16.72 5.73
C ARG A 120 -9.34 16.92 6.26
N MET A 121 -10.11 15.85 6.28
CA MET A 121 -11.41 15.90 6.95
C MET A 121 -11.19 16.07 8.45
N ASP A 122 -12.00 16.92 9.06
CA ASP A 122 -12.06 17.03 10.51
C ASP A 122 -12.89 15.89 11.13
N GLU A 123 -12.86 15.81 12.46
CA GLU A 123 -13.56 14.77 13.21
C GLU A 123 -15.07 14.79 12.99
N GLU A 124 -15.67 15.98 12.84
CA GLU A 124 -17.11 16.12 12.64
C GLU A 124 -17.51 15.60 11.25
N GLN A 125 -16.72 15.92 10.22
CA GLN A 125 -16.90 15.42 8.87
C GLN A 125 -16.77 13.89 8.80
N ILE A 126 -15.76 13.32 9.46
CA ILE A 126 -15.56 11.86 9.48
C ILE A 126 -16.72 11.18 10.21
N ALA A 127 -17.06 11.63 11.43
CA ALA A 127 -18.16 11.08 12.22
C ALA A 127 -19.50 11.14 11.47
N ARG A 128 -19.74 12.22 10.73
CA ARG A 128 -20.95 12.36 9.91
C ARG A 128 -21.02 11.32 8.80
N LEU A 129 -19.92 11.03 8.12
CA LEU A 129 -19.90 10.00 7.07
C LEU A 129 -20.02 8.58 7.65
N GLU A 130 -19.44 8.34 8.83
CA GLU A 130 -19.61 7.07 9.57
C GLU A 130 -21.07 6.84 9.96
N GLU A 131 -21.78 7.88 10.40
CA GLU A 131 -23.23 7.86 10.69
C GLU A 131 -24.02 7.51 9.43
N LEU A 132 -23.77 8.23 8.31
CA LEU A 132 -24.47 7.97 7.05
C LEU A 132 -24.22 6.55 6.53
N GLN A 133 -23.00 6.03 6.62
CA GLN A 133 -22.69 4.66 6.21
C GLN A 133 -23.44 3.63 7.09
N ARG A 134 -23.55 3.90 8.40
CA ARG A 134 -24.33 3.05 9.31
C ARG A 134 -25.81 3.04 8.92
N ASP A 135 -26.38 4.21 8.65
CA ASP A 135 -27.79 4.34 8.25
C ASP A 135 -28.08 3.58 6.96
N VAL A 136 -27.21 3.69 5.95
CA VAL A 136 -27.32 2.93 4.70
C VAL A 136 -27.33 1.43 4.97
N ARG A 137 -26.36 0.91 5.74
CA ARG A 137 -26.28 -0.52 6.07
C ARG A 137 -27.51 -1.01 6.83
N CYS A 138 -28.04 -0.20 7.75
CA CYS A 138 -29.27 -0.51 8.47
C CYS A 138 -30.48 -0.57 7.52
N ALA A 139 -30.60 0.39 6.60
CA ALA A 139 -31.67 0.41 5.62
C ALA A 139 -31.61 -0.81 4.67
N GLU A 140 -30.42 -1.17 4.20
CA GLU A 140 -30.19 -2.36 3.37
C GLU A 140 -30.60 -3.66 4.08
N MET A 141 -30.22 -3.81 5.36
CA MET A 141 -30.62 -4.96 6.16
C MET A 141 -32.14 -5.04 6.33
N ASN A 142 -32.79 -3.92 6.65
CA ASN A 142 -34.24 -3.87 6.81
C ASN A 142 -34.98 -4.21 5.51
N LEU A 143 -34.50 -3.70 4.36
CA LEU A 143 -35.03 -4.04 3.06
C LEU A 143 -34.93 -5.54 2.78
N LYS A 144 -33.78 -6.16 3.10
CA LYS A 144 -33.58 -7.61 2.95
C LYS A 144 -34.57 -8.42 3.77
N VAL A 145 -34.79 -8.04 5.03
CA VAL A 145 -35.75 -8.71 5.93
C VAL A 145 -37.17 -8.67 5.34
N GLU A 146 -37.62 -7.53 4.84
CA GLU A 146 -38.97 -7.42 4.25
C GLU A 146 -39.09 -8.19 2.93
N ILE A 147 -38.04 -8.23 2.11
CA ILE A 147 -38.02 -9.07 0.89
C ILE A 147 -38.17 -10.55 1.25
N ASP A 148 -37.39 -11.04 2.22
CA ASP A 148 -37.43 -12.44 2.65
C ASP A 148 -38.80 -12.81 3.22
N ARG A 149 -39.39 -11.92 4.03
CA ARG A 149 -40.75 -12.07 4.55
C ARG A 149 -41.79 -12.22 3.44
N ILE A 150 -41.75 -11.34 2.42
CA ILE A 150 -42.70 -11.38 1.31
C ILE A 150 -42.50 -12.64 0.46
N ASN A 151 -41.26 -13.05 0.22
CA ASN A 151 -40.98 -14.25 -0.57
C ASN A 151 -41.47 -15.53 0.11
N ASN A 152 -41.34 -15.62 1.44
CA ASN A 152 -41.85 -16.77 2.20
C ASN A 152 -43.38 -16.84 2.15
N LEU A 153 -44.09 -15.71 2.20
CA LEU A 153 -45.56 -15.67 2.07
C LEU A 153 -46.05 -16.15 0.70
N LYS A 154 -45.23 -16.10 -0.35
CA LYS A 154 -45.59 -16.57 -1.70
C LYS A 154 -45.40 -18.08 -1.90
N GLN A 155 -44.78 -18.76 -0.94
CA GLN A 155 -44.49 -20.19 -1.01
C GLN A 155 -45.52 -21.05 -0.24
N GLU A 156 -46.42 -20.43 0.53
CA GLU A 156 -47.58 -21.04 1.18
C GLU A 156 -48.83 -20.98 0.28
#